data_AF-A0A535QLW0-F1
#
_entry.id   AF-A0A535QLW0-F1
#
_cell.length_a   1.000
_cell.length_b   1.000
_cell.length_c   1.000
_cell.angle_alpha   90.00
_cell.angle_beta   90.00
_cell.angle_gamma   90.00
#
_symmetry.space_group_name_H-M   'P 1'
#
loop_
_entity.id
_entity.type
_entity.pdbx_description
1 polymer ?
#
loop_
_entity_poly.entity_id
_entity_poly.type
_entity_poly.pdbx_seq_one_letter_code
_entity_poly.pdbx_strand_id
1 'polypeptide(L)'
;MLALAYGLTRSLWARRLLKAGFTGALAAANADTWATELGVLNSSPPRLITSGKRVAPGTSGGITLLGTTASFLGALSQGLWFWMLQGFRKSLAALPLIGLTGGMAGSIFDSFLGATVQAMYYCPTCQSETERRIHRCGTKTTRLRGIRWINNDTVNFLATALGGAVAMGLAPIFLLITPSWRPRRAAVAGLAATVAYSIAMEGDMSLTGSRFSDVRFIEGLLPGRDQSRSNAWLLAWIIHLLNGVMLGELYAAIFKRFLPGPNWLKGAIFGELFIVSAWWLTPLADKYHPMIKSGELPRLANRTAFFQNIVRHLVFGLTLGLLYKE
;
A
#
# COMPACT_ATOMS: atom_id res chain seq x y z
N MET A 1 -12.28 7.41 -23.32
CA MET A 1 -13.63 7.87 -22.89
C MET A 1 -13.60 8.69 -21.60
N LEU A 2 -12.99 8.20 -20.51
CA LEU A 2 -12.95 8.92 -19.22
C LEU A 2 -12.33 10.33 -19.30
N ALA A 3 -11.21 10.49 -20.02
CA ALA A 3 -10.57 11.80 -20.20
C ALA A 3 -11.45 12.80 -20.98
N LEU A 4 -12.19 12.32 -21.99
CA LEU A 4 -13.15 13.15 -22.73
C LEU A 4 -14.29 13.60 -21.81
N ALA A 5 -14.88 12.66 -21.06
CA ALA A 5 -15.92 12.98 -20.08
C ALA A 5 -15.41 13.98 -19.01
N TYR A 6 -14.15 13.85 -18.59
CA TYR A 6 -13.50 14.77 -17.66
C TYR A 6 -13.43 16.20 -18.22
N GLY A 7 -13.06 16.35 -19.49
CA GLY A 7 -13.01 17.64 -20.17
C GLY A 7 -14.37 18.31 -20.36
N LEU A 8 -15.42 17.50 -20.60
CA LEU A 8 -16.77 17.99 -20.87
C LEU A 8 -17.57 18.33 -19.61
N THR A 9 -17.28 17.67 -18.48
CA THR A 9 -18.08 17.88 -17.26
C THR A 9 -17.75 19.22 -16.57
N ARG A 10 -18.80 19.88 -16.06
CA ARG A 10 -18.70 21.07 -15.20
C ARG A 10 -18.73 20.74 -13.70
N SER A 11 -19.11 19.52 -13.32
CA SER A 11 -19.17 19.11 -11.92
C SER A 11 -17.76 18.82 -11.37
N LEU A 12 -17.36 19.51 -10.31
CA LEU A 12 -16.09 19.28 -9.62
C LEU A 12 -15.99 17.84 -9.07
N TRP A 13 -17.11 17.28 -8.61
CA TRP A 13 -17.16 15.93 -8.08
C TRP A 13 -16.96 14.90 -9.20
N ALA A 14 -17.66 15.08 -10.33
CA ALA A 14 -17.45 14.26 -11.52
C ALA A 14 -16.01 14.37 -12.05
N ARG A 15 -15.40 15.58 -12.04
CA ARG A 15 -13.98 15.75 -12.40
C ARG A 15 -13.05 14.95 -11.50
N ARG A 16 -13.29 14.92 -10.19
CA ARG A 16 -12.48 14.12 -9.24
C ARG A 16 -12.63 12.62 -9.48
N LEU A 17 -13.86 12.14 -9.63
CA LEU A 17 -14.14 10.75 -9.97
C LEU A 17 -13.44 10.34 -11.27
N LEU A 18 -13.71 11.07 -12.36
CA LEU A 18 -13.18 10.74 -13.69
C LEU A 18 -11.65 10.82 -13.71
N LYS A 19 -11.06 11.73 -12.93
CA LYS A 19 -9.62 11.81 -12.73
C LYS A 19 -9.06 10.56 -12.09
N ALA A 20 -9.64 10.14 -10.97
CA ALA A 20 -9.26 8.89 -10.33
C ALA A 20 -9.42 7.71 -11.29
N GLY A 21 -10.55 7.64 -12.00
CA GLY A 21 -10.86 6.56 -12.94
C GLY A 21 -9.86 6.44 -14.08
N PHE A 22 -9.49 7.55 -14.75
CA PHE A 22 -8.49 7.45 -15.82
C PHE A 22 -7.10 7.12 -15.24
N THR A 23 -6.75 7.64 -14.06
CA THR A 23 -5.48 7.29 -13.39
C THR A 23 -5.42 5.81 -13.09
N GLY A 24 -6.48 5.22 -12.53
CA GLY A 24 -6.57 3.79 -12.24
C GLY A 24 -6.54 2.91 -13.49
N ALA A 25 -7.28 3.28 -14.53
CA ALA A 25 -7.31 2.51 -15.78
C ALA A 25 -5.95 2.50 -16.49
N LEU A 26 -5.26 3.64 -16.57
CA LEU A 26 -3.92 3.71 -17.15
C LEU A 26 -2.87 3.05 -16.25
N ALA A 27 -3.02 3.15 -14.93
CA ALA A 27 -2.16 2.44 -14.00
C ALA A 27 -2.30 0.92 -14.13
N ALA A 28 -3.52 0.41 -14.37
CA ALA A 28 -3.75 -1.02 -14.62
C ALA A 28 -3.03 -1.50 -15.87
N ALA A 29 -3.15 -0.77 -16.98
CA ALA A 29 -2.44 -1.09 -18.21
C ALA A 29 -0.91 -1.07 -18.03
N ASN A 30 -0.38 -0.04 -17.34
CA ASN A 30 1.05 0.07 -17.08
C ASN A 30 1.57 -1.04 -16.15
N ALA A 31 0.81 -1.34 -15.09
CA ALA A 31 1.13 -2.41 -14.15
C ALA A 31 1.20 -3.77 -14.84
N ASP A 32 0.22 -4.08 -15.69
CA ASP A 32 0.19 -5.33 -16.45
C ASP A 32 1.33 -5.45 -17.46
N THR A 33 1.62 -4.36 -18.17
CA THR A 33 2.76 -4.30 -19.11
C THR A 33 4.08 -4.58 -18.38
N TRP A 34 4.32 -3.91 -17.24
CA TRP A 34 5.53 -4.11 -16.46
C TRP A 34 5.59 -5.53 -15.87
N ALA A 35 4.46 -6.08 -15.44
CA ALA A 35 4.37 -7.44 -14.94
C ALA A 35 4.81 -8.46 -16.00
N THR A 36 4.34 -8.29 -17.24
CA THR A 36 4.63 -9.22 -18.34
C THR A 36 6.07 -9.08 -18.85
N GLU A 37 6.51 -7.84 -19.11
CA GLU A 37 7.83 -7.56 -19.70
C GLU A 37 8.98 -7.82 -18.71
N LEU A 38 8.80 -7.49 -17.42
CA LEU A 38 9.84 -7.76 -16.41
C LEU A 38 9.66 -9.13 -15.75
N GLY A 39 8.44 -9.65 -15.69
CA GLY A 39 8.16 -10.95 -15.06
C GLY A 39 8.77 -12.13 -15.81
N VAL A 40 9.02 -12.01 -17.13
CA VAL A 40 9.71 -13.03 -17.94
C VAL A 40 11.16 -13.25 -17.51
N LEU A 41 11.78 -12.27 -16.85
CA LEU A 41 13.16 -12.34 -16.34
C LEU A 41 13.25 -13.05 -14.99
N ASN A 42 12.12 -13.44 -14.39
CA ASN A 42 12.10 -14.09 -13.10
C ASN A 42 12.78 -15.47 -13.16
N SER A 43 13.74 -15.74 -12.28
CA SER A 43 14.52 -16.98 -12.30
C SER A 43 13.69 -18.24 -12.01
N SER A 44 12.56 -18.10 -11.31
CA SER A 44 11.63 -19.20 -11.04
C SER A 44 10.48 -19.23 -12.05
N PRO A 45 9.97 -20.42 -12.42
CA PRO A 45 8.84 -20.51 -13.32
C PRO A 45 7.60 -19.81 -12.73
N PRO A 46 6.76 -19.16 -13.56
CA PRO A 46 5.51 -18.57 -13.12
C PRO A 46 4.59 -19.57 -12.45
N ARG A 47 3.70 -19.07 -11.60
CA ARG A 47 2.65 -19.86 -10.96
C ARG A 47 1.28 -19.33 -11.37
N LEU A 48 0.33 -20.20 -11.68
CA LEU A 48 -1.04 -19.78 -11.97
C LEU A 48 -1.65 -19.09 -10.75
N ILE A 49 -2.23 -17.91 -10.95
CA ILE A 49 -2.84 -17.12 -9.87
C ILE A 49 -3.96 -17.86 -9.13
N THR A 50 -4.65 -18.79 -9.81
CA THR A 50 -5.79 -19.53 -9.25
C THR A 50 -5.39 -20.76 -8.43
N SER A 51 -4.27 -21.41 -8.75
CA SER A 51 -3.90 -22.71 -8.16
C SER A 51 -2.50 -22.76 -7.55
N GLY A 52 -1.66 -21.76 -7.80
CA GLY A 52 -0.27 -21.73 -7.38
C GLY A 52 0.64 -22.77 -8.08
N LYS A 53 0.10 -23.56 -9.02
CA LYS A 53 0.85 -24.56 -9.79
C LYS A 53 1.81 -23.86 -10.76
N ARG A 54 3.02 -24.43 -10.91
CA ARG A 54 4.02 -23.94 -11.85
C ARG A 54 3.54 -24.13 -13.29
N VAL A 55 3.76 -23.13 -14.13
CA VAL A 55 3.41 -23.14 -15.56
C VAL A 55 4.56 -22.61 -16.41
N ALA A 56 4.49 -22.85 -17.71
CA ALA A 56 5.49 -22.34 -18.64
C ALA A 56 5.46 -20.79 -18.70
N PRO A 57 6.61 -20.14 -18.89
CA PRO A 57 6.67 -18.70 -19.20
C PRO A 57 5.73 -18.33 -20.35
N GLY A 58 5.03 -17.20 -20.22
CA GLY A 58 4.03 -16.74 -21.20
C GLY A 58 2.65 -17.42 -21.10
N THR A 59 2.43 -18.30 -20.11
CA THR A 59 1.10 -18.84 -19.83
C THR A 59 0.19 -17.73 -19.28
N SER A 60 -0.96 -17.51 -19.93
CA SER A 60 -1.96 -16.54 -19.45
C SER A 60 -2.42 -16.86 -18.02
N GLY A 61 -2.38 -15.84 -17.15
CA GLY A 61 -2.65 -15.93 -15.71
C GLY A 61 -1.50 -16.48 -14.85
N GLY A 62 -0.30 -16.66 -15.42
CA GLY A 62 0.91 -16.98 -14.68
C GLY A 62 1.54 -15.73 -14.05
N ILE A 63 1.73 -15.74 -12.73
CA ILE A 63 2.36 -14.64 -11.99
C ILE A 63 3.73 -15.05 -11.43
N THR A 64 4.65 -14.09 -11.32
CA THR A 64 5.98 -14.24 -10.72
C THR A 64 6.20 -13.17 -9.66
N LEU A 65 7.12 -13.40 -8.71
CA LEU A 65 7.45 -12.39 -7.70
C LEU A 65 7.99 -11.11 -8.32
N LEU A 66 8.89 -11.24 -9.31
CA LEU A 66 9.42 -10.09 -10.05
C LEU A 66 8.32 -9.37 -10.82
N GLY A 67 7.43 -10.11 -11.51
CA GLY A 67 6.30 -9.53 -12.24
C GLY A 67 5.31 -8.80 -11.32
N THR A 68 4.97 -9.37 -10.15
CA THR A 68 4.10 -8.70 -9.17
C THR A 68 4.75 -7.45 -8.58
N THR A 69 6.06 -7.48 -8.32
CA THR A 69 6.81 -6.30 -7.85
C THR A 69 6.88 -5.23 -8.95
N ALA A 70 7.11 -5.63 -10.20
CA ALA A 70 7.09 -4.76 -11.35
C ALA A 70 5.70 -4.11 -11.56
N SER A 71 4.62 -4.88 -11.43
CA SER A 71 3.24 -4.39 -11.42
C SER A 71 3.02 -3.32 -10.36
N PHE A 72 3.47 -3.58 -9.13
CA PHE A 72 3.37 -2.61 -8.03
C PHE A 72 4.08 -1.29 -8.35
N LEU A 73 5.33 -1.37 -8.83
CA LEU A 73 6.12 -0.19 -9.19
C LEU A 73 5.56 0.54 -10.42
N GLY A 74 5.04 -0.20 -11.41
CA GLY A 74 4.35 0.34 -12.58
C GLY A 74 3.09 1.10 -12.19
N ALA A 75 2.26 0.53 -11.31
CA ALA A 75 1.04 1.18 -10.83
C ALA A 75 1.34 2.45 -10.01
N LEU A 76 2.32 2.36 -9.09
CA LEU A 76 2.73 3.49 -8.25
C LEU A 76 3.33 4.63 -9.09
N SER A 77 4.24 4.29 -10.01
CA SER A 77 4.91 5.27 -10.88
C SER A 77 3.90 6.02 -11.75
N GLN A 78 2.87 5.35 -12.27
CA GLN A 78 1.83 6.00 -13.05
C GLN A 78 1.07 7.06 -12.24
N GLY A 79 0.67 6.74 -11.01
CA GLY A 79 0.02 7.71 -10.13
C GLY A 79 0.96 8.87 -9.72
N LEU A 80 2.25 8.59 -9.55
CA LEU A 80 3.28 9.60 -9.29
C LEU A 80 3.46 10.56 -10.48
N TRP A 81 3.55 10.04 -11.70
CA TRP A 81 3.62 10.85 -12.92
C TRP A 81 2.41 11.78 -13.04
N PHE A 82 1.19 11.27 -12.81
CA PHE A 82 0.00 12.12 -12.82
C PHE A 82 0.03 13.21 -11.74
N TRP A 83 0.54 12.91 -10.55
CA TRP A 83 0.69 13.92 -9.51
C TRP A 83 1.75 14.97 -9.88
N MET A 84 2.87 14.54 -10.44
CA MET A 84 3.98 15.39 -10.89
C MET A 84 3.53 16.33 -12.01
N LEU A 85 2.86 15.82 -13.05
CA LEU A 85 2.35 16.61 -14.18
C LEU A 85 1.35 17.68 -13.74
N GLN A 86 0.72 17.48 -12.59
CA GLN A 86 -0.19 18.45 -11.97
C GLN A 86 0.54 19.46 -11.06
N GLY A 87 1.87 19.46 -11.04
CA GLY A 87 2.71 20.33 -10.23
C GLY A 87 2.71 19.99 -8.74
N PHE A 88 2.59 18.70 -8.40
CA PHE A 88 2.55 18.20 -7.01
C PHE A 88 1.50 18.89 -6.13
N ARG A 89 0.35 19.28 -6.72
CA ARG A 89 -0.75 19.90 -5.97
C ARG A 89 -1.17 18.98 -4.81
N LYS A 90 -1.15 19.53 -3.59
CA LYS A 90 -1.46 18.78 -2.35
C LYS A 90 -2.84 18.14 -2.36
N SER A 91 -3.83 18.82 -2.96
CA SER A 91 -5.19 18.30 -3.13
C SER A 91 -5.27 17.05 -4.03
N LEU A 92 -4.18 16.70 -4.72
CA LEU A 92 -4.06 15.54 -5.59
C LEU A 92 -3.00 14.54 -5.09
N ALA A 93 -2.48 14.69 -3.87
CA ALA A 93 -1.45 13.81 -3.33
C ALA A 93 -1.91 12.35 -3.12
N ALA A 94 -3.21 12.08 -3.22
CA ALA A 94 -3.75 10.72 -3.23
C ALA A 94 -3.57 9.99 -4.57
N LEU A 95 -3.18 10.66 -5.66
CA LEU A 95 -3.04 10.05 -6.99
C LEU A 95 -2.08 8.85 -7.04
N PRO A 96 -0.90 8.85 -6.37
CA PRO A 96 -0.04 7.68 -6.30
C PRO A 96 -0.74 6.46 -5.67
N LEU A 97 -1.46 6.67 -4.56
CA LEU A 97 -2.20 5.60 -3.88
C LEU A 97 -3.38 5.09 -4.73
N ILE A 98 -4.12 6.00 -5.36
CA ILE A 98 -5.24 5.69 -6.26
C ILE A 98 -4.73 4.92 -7.49
N GLY A 99 -3.61 5.35 -8.07
CA GLY A 99 -2.96 4.66 -9.19
C GLY A 99 -2.46 3.27 -8.78
N LEU A 100 -1.81 3.15 -7.62
CA LEU A 100 -1.33 1.88 -7.09
C LEU A 100 -2.46 0.87 -6.89
N THR A 101 -3.52 1.28 -6.19
CA THR A 101 -4.66 0.42 -5.86
C THR A 101 -5.47 0.03 -7.10
N GLY A 102 -5.81 1.00 -7.96
CA GLY A 102 -6.48 0.73 -9.23
C GLY A 102 -5.64 -0.13 -10.17
N GLY A 103 -4.33 0.16 -10.25
CA GLY A 103 -3.42 -0.55 -11.13
C GLY A 103 -3.18 -2.01 -10.72
N MET A 104 -2.93 -2.24 -9.43
CA MET A 104 -2.82 -3.59 -8.89
C MET A 104 -4.11 -4.38 -9.03
N ALA A 105 -5.27 -3.77 -8.75
CA ALA A 105 -6.56 -4.44 -8.92
C ALA A 105 -6.80 -4.86 -10.37
N GLY A 106 -6.49 -3.98 -11.33
CA GLY A 106 -6.60 -4.29 -12.75
C GLY A 106 -5.66 -5.42 -13.19
N SER A 107 -4.37 -5.37 -12.87
CA SER A 107 -3.41 -6.40 -13.28
C SER A 107 -3.66 -7.77 -12.62
N ILE A 108 -4.07 -7.78 -11.34
CA ILE A 108 -4.50 -9.03 -10.68
C ILE A 108 -5.72 -9.63 -11.37
N PHE A 109 -6.69 -8.78 -11.75
CA PHE A 109 -7.89 -9.22 -12.44
C PHE A 109 -7.62 -9.70 -13.86
N ASP A 110 -6.68 -9.07 -14.58
CA ASP A 110 -6.17 -9.54 -15.87
C ASP A 110 -5.66 -10.98 -15.75
N SER A 111 -4.71 -11.21 -14.84
CA SER A 111 -4.17 -12.55 -14.57
C SER A 111 -5.25 -13.55 -14.18
N PHE A 112 -6.25 -13.12 -13.41
CA PHE A 112 -7.37 -13.98 -13.02
C PHE A 112 -8.25 -14.37 -14.21
N LEU A 113 -8.64 -13.42 -15.06
CA LEU A 113 -9.41 -13.67 -16.28
C LEU A 113 -8.63 -14.55 -17.25
N GLY A 114 -7.33 -14.29 -17.39
CA GLY A 114 -6.39 -15.08 -18.18
C GLY A 114 -6.31 -16.54 -17.74
N ALA A 115 -6.24 -16.78 -16.43
CA ALA A 115 -6.21 -18.13 -15.89
C ALA A 115 -7.54 -18.89 -16.04
N THR A 116 -8.67 -18.20 -16.15
CA THR A 116 -10.02 -18.78 -16.00
C THR A 116 -10.83 -18.82 -17.29
N VAL A 117 -11.12 -17.66 -17.87
CA VAL A 117 -12.14 -17.49 -18.93
C VAL A 117 -11.56 -17.07 -20.27
N GLN A 118 -10.32 -16.58 -20.33
CA GLN A 118 -9.67 -16.17 -21.57
C GLN A 118 -9.54 -17.34 -22.55
N ALA A 119 -9.88 -17.09 -23.82
CA ALA A 119 -9.71 -18.04 -24.89
C ALA A 119 -8.22 -18.34 -25.14
N MET A 120 -7.85 -19.60 -24.93
CA MET A 120 -6.53 -20.13 -25.25
C MET A 120 -6.64 -21.16 -26.36
N TYR A 121 -5.63 -21.15 -27.22
CA TYR A 121 -5.52 -22.00 -28.40
C TYR A 121 -4.20 -22.79 -28.35
N TYR A 122 -4.14 -23.88 -29.09
CA TYR A 122 -2.97 -24.74 -29.21
C TYR A 122 -2.48 -24.73 -30.66
N CYS A 123 -1.17 -24.57 -30.84
CA CYS A 123 -0.52 -24.70 -32.13
C CYS A 123 0.04 -26.12 -32.30
N PRO A 124 -0.47 -26.94 -33.22
CA PRO A 124 0.04 -28.31 -33.40
C PRO A 124 1.46 -28.35 -33.97
N THR A 125 1.89 -27.32 -34.70
CA THR A 125 3.25 -27.25 -35.28
C THR A 125 4.31 -26.89 -34.25
N CYS A 126 4.05 -25.89 -33.40
CA CYS A 126 5.01 -25.44 -32.38
C CYS A 126 4.82 -26.14 -31.03
N GLN A 127 3.80 -26.98 -30.92
CA GLN A 127 3.40 -27.68 -29.70
C GLN A 127 3.26 -26.75 -28.47
N SER A 128 2.73 -25.55 -28.70
CA SER A 128 2.65 -24.49 -27.68
C SER A 128 1.23 -23.92 -27.56
N GLU A 129 0.90 -23.46 -26.35
CA GLU A 129 -0.30 -22.66 -26.11
C GLU A 129 -0.11 -21.22 -26.58
N THR A 130 -1.19 -20.61 -27.05
CA THR A 130 -1.20 -19.21 -27.49
C THR A 130 -2.61 -18.63 -27.41
N GLU A 131 -2.71 -17.32 -27.21
CA GLU A 131 -3.97 -16.57 -27.32
C GLU A 131 -4.41 -16.31 -28.77
N ARG A 132 -3.53 -16.54 -29.75
CA ARG A 132 -3.74 -16.18 -31.15
C ARG A 132 -4.42 -17.32 -31.93
N ARG A 133 -5.37 -16.96 -32.80
CA ARG A 133 -6.03 -17.91 -33.73
C ARG A 133 -5.13 -18.40 -34.87
N ILE A 134 -4.06 -17.64 -35.14
CA ILE A 134 -3.00 -18.01 -36.07
C ILE A 134 -1.69 -17.78 -35.30
N HIS A 135 -0.90 -18.84 -35.16
CA HIS A 135 0.36 -18.76 -34.43
C HIS A 135 1.41 -17.99 -35.23
N ARG A 136 2.50 -17.53 -34.58
CA ARG A 136 3.58 -16.78 -35.26
C ARG A 136 4.25 -17.57 -36.40
N CYS A 137 4.17 -18.90 -36.37
CA CYS A 137 4.63 -19.78 -37.44
C CYS A 137 3.68 -19.89 -38.65
N GLY A 138 2.52 -19.21 -38.62
CA GLY A 138 1.50 -19.24 -39.69
C GLY A 138 0.43 -20.33 -39.54
N THR A 139 0.61 -21.29 -38.63
CA THR A 139 -0.35 -22.39 -38.42
C THR A 139 -1.65 -21.90 -37.77
N LYS A 140 -2.81 -22.32 -38.29
CA LYS A 140 -4.11 -22.14 -37.63
C LYS A 140 -4.15 -22.94 -36.34
N THR A 141 -4.53 -22.29 -35.25
CA THR A 141 -4.55 -22.90 -33.92
C THR A 141 -5.93 -23.50 -33.61
N THR A 142 -5.97 -24.52 -32.76
CA THR A 142 -7.20 -25.15 -32.28
C THR A 142 -7.55 -24.62 -30.90
N ARG A 143 -8.82 -24.30 -30.64
CA ARG A 143 -9.22 -23.78 -29.32
C ARG A 143 -9.02 -24.87 -28.27
N LEU A 144 -8.27 -24.56 -27.23
CA LEU A 144 -7.98 -25.45 -26.11
C LEU A 144 -8.96 -25.23 -24.96
N ARG A 145 -9.14 -23.98 -24.52
CA ARG A 145 -10.01 -23.61 -23.38
C ARG A 145 -10.52 -22.18 -23.46
N GLY A 146 -11.40 -21.80 -22.53
CA GLY A 146 -11.94 -20.45 -22.38
C GLY A 146 -13.11 -20.11 -23.30
N ILE A 147 -13.66 -18.92 -23.10
CA ILE A 147 -14.84 -18.42 -23.80
C ILE A 147 -14.40 -17.75 -25.10
N ARG A 148 -14.94 -18.20 -26.24
CA ARG A 148 -14.45 -17.86 -27.60
C ARG A 148 -14.28 -16.36 -27.89
N TRP A 149 -15.11 -15.51 -27.30
CA TRP A 149 -15.09 -14.06 -27.51
C TRP A 149 -14.23 -13.30 -26.50
N ILE A 150 -13.84 -13.93 -25.39
CA ILE A 150 -12.95 -13.34 -24.39
C ILE A 150 -11.51 -13.57 -24.85
N ASN A 151 -11.03 -12.69 -25.72
CA ASN A 151 -9.63 -12.64 -26.15
C ASN A 151 -8.81 -11.68 -25.26
N ASN A 152 -7.52 -11.52 -25.56
CA ASN A 152 -6.63 -10.62 -24.83
C ASN A 152 -7.16 -9.17 -24.79
N ASP A 153 -7.72 -8.66 -25.89
CA ASP A 153 -8.29 -7.30 -25.93
C ASP A 153 -9.47 -7.14 -24.97
N THR A 154 -10.32 -8.16 -24.89
CA THR A 154 -11.46 -8.18 -23.96
C THR A 154 -10.98 -8.23 -22.51
N VAL A 155 -9.97 -9.05 -22.22
CA VAL A 155 -9.38 -9.16 -20.87
C VAL A 155 -8.77 -7.82 -20.46
N ASN A 156 -7.94 -7.22 -21.30
CA ASN A 156 -7.34 -5.90 -21.08
C ASN A 156 -8.39 -4.80 -20.85
N PHE A 157 -9.47 -4.81 -21.64
CA PHE A 157 -10.56 -3.86 -21.47
C PHE A 157 -11.24 -4.04 -20.10
N LEU A 158 -11.56 -5.27 -19.69
CA LEU A 158 -12.18 -5.57 -18.40
C LEU A 158 -11.24 -5.24 -17.22
N ALA A 159 -9.96 -5.56 -17.34
CA ALA A 159 -8.91 -5.24 -16.37
C ALA A 159 -8.77 -3.74 -16.13
N THR A 160 -8.64 -2.96 -17.21
CA THR A 160 -8.52 -1.51 -17.12
C THR A 160 -9.82 -0.84 -16.68
N ALA A 161 -10.99 -1.38 -17.07
CA ALA A 161 -12.29 -0.91 -16.58
C ALA A 161 -12.43 -1.14 -15.06
N LEU A 162 -12.04 -2.31 -14.55
CA LEU A 162 -12.03 -2.59 -13.12
C LEU A 162 -11.05 -1.66 -12.38
N GLY A 163 -9.83 -1.51 -12.90
CA GLY A 163 -8.83 -0.62 -12.29
C GLY A 163 -9.31 0.83 -12.21
N GLY A 164 -10.01 1.31 -13.25
CA GLY A 164 -10.67 2.61 -13.23
C GLY A 164 -11.82 2.68 -12.22
N ALA A 165 -12.68 1.67 -12.15
CA ALA A 165 -13.80 1.64 -11.20
C ALA A 165 -13.34 1.62 -9.73
N VAL A 166 -12.33 0.81 -9.40
CA VAL A 166 -11.70 0.77 -8.07
C VAL A 166 -11.13 2.15 -7.72
N ALA A 167 -10.41 2.78 -8.64
CA ALA A 167 -9.87 4.10 -8.43
C ALA A 167 -10.96 5.17 -8.25
N MET A 168 -12.06 5.11 -9.01
CA MET A 168 -13.22 5.99 -8.81
C MET A 168 -13.84 5.82 -7.41
N GLY A 169 -13.94 4.59 -6.92
CA GLY A 169 -14.40 4.31 -5.55
C GLY A 169 -13.53 4.97 -4.47
N LEU A 170 -12.25 5.20 -4.76
CA LEU A 170 -11.30 5.87 -3.87
C LEU A 170 -11.24 7.40 -4.05
N ALA A 171 -11.94 7.96 -5.04
CA ALA A 171 -11.97 9.41 -5.26
C ALA A 171 -12.43 10.25 -4.05
N PRO A 172 -13.31 9.76 -3.14
CA PRO A 172 -13.61 10.48 -1.89
C PRO A 172 -12.38 10.78 -1.02
N ILE A 173 -11.26 10.06 -1.16
CA ILE A 173 -10.00 10.36 -0.46
C ILE A 173 -9.50 11.78 -0.79
N PHE A 174 -9.76 12.31 -1.99
CA PHE A 174 -9.43 13.70 -2.31
C PHE A 174 -10.18 14.71 -1.43
N LEU A 175 -11.35 14.34 -0.92
CA LEU A 175 -12.11 15.16 0.02
C LEU A 175 -11.52 15.08 1.42
N LEU A 176 -10.81 13.99 1.75
CA LEU A 176 -10.19 13.76 3.05
C LEU A 176 -8.97 14.67 3.29
N ILE A 177 -8.18 14.91 2.25
CA ILE A 177 -6.97 15.73 2.35
C ILE A 177 -7.34 17.22 2.45
N THR A 178 -6.95 17.87 3.55
CA THR A 178 -7.18 19.30 3.73
C THR A 178 -6.29 20.15 2.83
N PRO A 179 -6.82 21.22 2.18
CA PRO A 179 -6.00 22.17 1.42
C PRO A 179 -4.96 22.90 2.29
N SER A 180 -5.21 23.05 3.59
CA SER A 180 -4.29 23.69 4.55
C SER A 180 -3.10 22.81 4.94
N TRP A 181 -3.02 21.58 4.43
CA TRP A 181 -1.97 20.62 4.76
C TRP A 181 -0.58 21.18 4.39
N ARG A 182 0.38 21.15 5.34
CA ARG A 182 1.76 21.59 5.14
C ARG A 182 2.73 20.43 5.42
N PRO A 183 3.05 19.58 4.42
CA PRO A 183 3.78 18.33 4.63
C PRO A 183 5.08 18.51 5.42
N ARG A 184 5.99 19.37 4.94
CA ARG A 184 7.25 19.66 5.65
C ARG A 184 7.08 20.02 7.13
N ARG A 185 6.06 20.80 7.49
CA ARG A 185 5.80 21.16 8.89
C ARG A 185 5.22 19.99 9.68
N ALA A 186 4.34 19.20 9.07
CA ALA A 186 3.76 18.01 9.66
C ALA A 186 4.83 16.94 9.93
N ALA A 187 5.72 16.69 8.96
CA ALA A 187 6.85 15.79 9.11
C ALA A 187 7.77 16.19 10.27
N VAL A 188 8.16 17.47 10.36
CA VAL A 188 8.99 17.97 11.46
C VAL A 188 8.27 17.84 12.81
N ALA A 189 6.98 18.17 12.88
CA ALA A 189 6.19 18.05 14.11
C ALA A 189 6.03 16.58 14.55
N GLY A 190 5.79 15.66 13.61
CA GLY A 190 5.71 14.22 13.88
C GLY A 190 7.05 13.64 14.34
N LEU A 191 8.16 14.05 13.73
CA LEU A 191 9.49 13.67 14.17
C LEU A 191 9.76 14.15 15.61
N ALA A 192 9.51 15.43 15.89
CA ALA A 192 9.69 16.01 17.23
C ALA A 192 8.80 15.34 18.29
N ALA A 193 7.54 15.03 17.93
CA ALA A 193 6.62 14.28 18.79
C ALA A 193 7.13 12.87 19.10
N THR A 194 7.80 12.21 18.16
CA THR A 194 8.37 10.87 18.34
C THR A 194 9.61 10.89 19.22
N VAL A 195 10.42 11.95 19.12
CA VAL A 195 11.53 12.17 20.06
C VAL A 195 10.98 12.38 21.47
N ALA A 196 9.94 13.20 21.64
CA ALA A 196 9.28 13.40 22.94
C ALA A 196 8.67 12.09 23.49
N TYR A 197 8.01 11.30 22.65
CA TYR A 197 7.53 9.95 22.97
C TYR A 197 8.68 9.07 23.47
N SER A 198 9.82 9.07 22.78
CA SER A 198 10.98 8.23 23.10
C SER A 198 11.56 8.59 24.46
N ILE A 199 11.63 9.90 24.79
CA ILE A 199 12.05 10.35 26.13
C ILE A 199 11.07 9.87 27.20
N ALA A 200 9.76 9.95 26.94
CA ALA A 200 8.74 9.45 27.87
C ALA A 200 8.84 7.92 28.07
N MET A 201 9.10 7.18 26.99
CA MET A 201 9.32 5.73 27.03
C MET A 201 10.52 5.36 27.91
N GLU A 202 11.68 5.99 27.71
CA GLU A 202 12.86 5.72 28.55
C GLU A 202 12.61 6.09 30.03
N GLY A 203 11.91 7.21 30.27
CA GLY A 203 11.52 7.64 31.61
C GLY A 203 10.58 6.65 32.31
N ASP A 204 9.54 6.18 31.62
CA ASP A 204 8.57 5.25 32.23
C ASP A 204 9.16 3.84 32.43
N MET A 205 10.10 3.40 31.59
CA MET A 205 10.79 2.13 31.75
C MET A 205 11.68 2.16 33.00
N SER A 206 12.38 3.28 33.21
CA SER A 206 13.18 3.52 34.42
C SER A 206 12.31 3.52 35.69
N LEU A 207 11.13 4.14 35.65
CA LEU A 207 10.22 4.25 36.80
C LEU A 207 9.49 2.95 37.14
N THR A 208 9.09 2.18 36.13
CA THR A 208 8.25 0.98 36.32
C THR A 208 9.05 -0.32 36.41
N GLY A 209 10.35 -0.29 36.06
CA GLY A 209 11.18 -1.49 35.89
C GLY A 209 10.76 -2.37 34.71
N SER A 210 9.77 -1.95 33.93
CA SER A 210 9.30 -2.65 32.72
C SER A 210 10.32 -2.49 31.60
N ARG A 211 10.59 -3.58 30.88
CA ARG A 211 11.45 -3.58 29.69
C ARG A 211 10.69 -3.32 28.39
N PHE A 212 9.45 -2.85 28.47
CA PHE A 212 8.60 -2.65 27.30
C PHE A 212 9.07 -1.43 26.48
N SER A 213 9.70 -1.71 25.32
CA SER A 213 10.17 -0.70 24.37
C SER A 213 9.58 -0.93 22.99
N ASP A 214 8.98 0.11 22.42
CA ASP A 214 8.42 0.09 21.07
C ASP A 214 9.50 -0.11 19.99
N VAL A 215 10.70 0.42 20.22
CA VAL A 215 11.84 0.26 19.29
C VAL A 215 12.32 -1.19 19.28
N ARG A 216 12.46 -1.82 20.45
CA ARG A 216 12.80 -3.26 20.53
C ARG A 216 11.70 -4.15 19.99
N PHE A 217 10.43 -3.74 20.13
CA PHE A 217 9.33 -4.44 19.48
C PHE A 217 9.47 -4.40 17.94
N ILE A 218 9.80 -3.25 17.35
CA ILE A 218 10.07 -3.16 15.90
C ILE A 218 11.28 -4.01 15.51
N GLU A 219 12.37 -3.96 16.29
CA GLU A 219 13.58 -4.75 16.06
C GLU A 219 13.28 -6.25 15.96
N GLY A 220 12.45 -6.78 16.87
CA GLY A 220 12.07 -8.19 16.89
C GLY A 220 11.26 -8.67 15.67
N LEU A 221 10.74 -7.74 14.85
CA LEU A 221 10.03 -8.03 13.61
C LEU A 221 10.95 -8.00 12.38
N LEU A 222 12.18 -7.49 12.50
CA LEU A 222 13.10 -7.37 11.38
C LEU A 222 13.73 -8.73 11.01
N PRO A 223 13.83 -9.05 9.70
CA PRO A 223 14.45 -10.28 9.25
C PRO A 223 15.98 -10.25 9.43
N GLY A 224 16.53 -11.22 10.15
CA GLY A 224 17.98 -11.42 10.33
C GLY A 224 18.30 -12.08 11.67
N ARG A 225 18.46 -13.42 11.69
CA ARG A 225 18.66 -14.21 12.91
C ARG A 225 20.09 -14.24 13.46
N ASP A 226 21.08 -13.71 12.74
CA ASP A 226 22.46 -13.66 13.23
C ASP A 226 22.74 -12.34 13.96
N GLN A 227 22.59 -12.38 15.28
CA GLN A 227 22.77 -11.26 16.22
C GLN A 227 24.21 -10.73 16.33
N SER A 228 25.16 -11.23 15.53
CA SER A 228 26.58 -10.87 15.67
C SER A 228 26.97 -9.55 14.99
N ARG A 229 26.23 -9.10 13.95
CA ARG A 229 26.56 -7.85 13.19
C ARG A 229 25.36 -7.13 12.57
N SER A 230 24.13 -7.32 13.06
CA SER A 230 22.96 -6.69 12.42
C SER A 230 22.79 -5.24 12.87
N ASN A 231 22.71 -4.29 11.93
CA ASN A 231 22.27 -2.90 12.18
C ASN A 231 20.75 -2.83 12.46
N ALA A 232 20.14 -3.92 12.94
CA ALA A 232 18.69 -4.03 13.14
C ALA A 232 18.18 -3.03 14.18
N TRP A 233 18.94 -2.81 15.27
CA TRP A 233 18.62 -1.79 16.28
C TRP A 233 18.54 -0.38 15.66
N LEU A 234 19.48 -0.03 14.78
CA LEU A 234 19.50 1.27 14.11
C LEU A 234 18.35 1.39 13.12
N LEU A 235 18.07 0.32 12.37
CA LEU A 235 16.95 0.27 11.44
C LEU A 235 15.61 0.39 12.19
N ALA A 236 15.47 -0.24 13.36
CA ALA A 236 14.29 -0.12 14.20
C ALA A 236 14.05 1.31 14.68
N TRP A 237 15.12 2.02 15.08
CA TRP A 237 15.05 3.46 15.40
C TRP A 237 14.63 4.30 14.19
N ILE A 238 15.21 4.05 13.01
CA ILE A 238 14.83 4.76 11.78
C ILE A 238 13.34 4.53 11.47
N ILE A 239 12.88 3.28 11.55
CA ILE A 239 11.47 2.94 11.33
C ILE A 239 10.57 3.63 12.36
N HIS A 240 10.96 3.65 13.64
CA HIS A 240 10.20 4.31 14.69
C HIS A 240 10.04 5.81 14.41
N LEU A 241 11.12 6.50 14.03
CA LEU A 241 11.08 7.92 13.66
C LEU A 241 10.24 8.18 12.39
N LEU A 242 10.33 7.31 11.38
CA LEU A 242 9.54 7.40 10.15
C LEU A 242 8.05 7.15 10.41
N ASN A 243 7.69 6.24 11.31
CA ASN A 243 6.31 6.03 11.75
C ASN A 243 5.74 7.31 12.35
N GLY A 244 6.53 8.00 13.17
CA GLY A 244 6.24 9.32 13.70
C GLY A 244 5.93 10.38 12.66
N VAL A 245 6.81 10.51 11.66
CA VAL A 245 6.63 11.40 10.51
C VAL A 245 5.32 11.07 9.78
N MET A 246 5.09 9.79 9.48
CA MET A 246 3.86 9.33 8.80
C MET A 246 2.60 9.67 9.59
N LEU A 247 2.59 9.42 10.90
CA LEU A 247 1.46 9.76 11.78
C LEU A 247 1.23 11.27 11.84
N GLY A 248 2.31 12.07 11.89
CA GLY A 248 2.23 13.53 11.82
C GLY A 248 1.61 14.03 10.51
N GLU A 249 1.97 13.42 9.37
CA GLU A 249 1.39 13.71 8.07
C GLU A 249 -0.10 13.33 8.00
N LEU A 250 -0.48 12.15 8.51
CA LEU A 250 -1.88 11.72 8.58
C LEU A 250 -2.72 12.64 9.46
N TYR A 251 -2.20 13.02 10.63
CA TYR A 251 -2.83 13.99 11.53
C TYR A 251 -3.10 15.30 10.80
N ALA A 252 -2.08 15.87 10.17
CA ALA A 252 -2.15 17.16 9.49
C ALA A 252 -3.01 17.14 8.23
N ALA A 253 -2.93 16.08 7.43
CA ALA A 253 -3.62 15.98 6.15
C ALA A 253 -5.11 15.62 6.31
N ILE A 254 -5.46 14.77 7.27
CA ILE A 254 -6.79 14.14 7.34
C ILE A 254 -7.48 14.41 8.68
N PHE A 255 -6.87 14.07 9.81
CA PHE A 255 -7.59 13.96 11.07
C PHE A 255 -7.85 15.31 11.75
N LYS A 256 -6.87 16.22 11.78
CA LYS A 256 -6.91 17.46 12.58
C LYS A 256 -8.17 18.30 12.38
N ARG A 257 -8.69 18.37 11.15
CA ARG A 257 -9.90 19.16 10.84
C ARG A 257 -11.19 18.60 11.45
N PHE A 258 -11.23 17.30 11.73
CA PHE A 258 -12.39 16.61 12.29
C PHE A 258 -12.36 16.53 13.81
N LEU A 259 -11.20 16.74 14.42
CA LEU A 259 -11.04 16.65 15.88
C LEU A 259 -11.50 17.96 16.55
N PRO A 260 -12.24 17.88 17.66
CA PRO A 260 -12.77 19.05 18.36
C PRO A 260 -11.71 19.78 19.20
N GLY A 261 -12.00 21.04 19.52
CA GLY A 261 -11.25 21.82 20.50
C GLY A 261 -9.91 22.40 20.02
N PRO A 262 -9.06 22.88 20.95
CA PRO A 262 -7.78 23.53 20.64
C PRO A 262 -6.73 22.53 20.12
N ASN A 263 -5.67 23.03 19.47
CA ASN A 263 -4.68 22.18 18.78
C ASN A 263 -4.01 21.12 19.68
N TRP A 264 -3.74 21.43 20.95
CA TRP A 264 -3.16 20.47 21.90
C TRP A 264 -4.13 19.31 22.17
N LEU A 265 -5.44 19.60 22.29
CA LEU A 265 -6.47 18.60 22.55
C LEU A 265 -6.68 17.71 21.32
N LYS A 266 -6.71 18.31 20.12
CA LYS A 266 -6.76 17.55 18.86
C LYS A 266 -5.60 16.57 18.74
N GLY A 267 -4.38 17.03 19.07
CA GLY A 267 -3.21 16.17 19.08
C GLY A 267 -3.33 15.04 20.09
N ALA A 268 -3.73 15.33 21.33
CA ALA A 268 -3.95 14.32 22.36
C ALA A 268 -4.98 13.27 21.95
N ILE A 269 -6.16 13.68 21.44
CA ILE A 269 -7.19 12.76 20.94
C ILE A 269 -6.62 11.87 19.83
N PHE A 270 -5.86 12.44 18.89
CA PHE A 270 -5.24 11.67 17.82
C PHE A 270 -4.24 10.62 18.33
N GLY A 271 -3.41 10.97 19.31
CA GLY A 271 -2.47 10.03 19.94
C GLY A 271 -3.20 8.83 20.58
N GLU A 272 -4.26 9.10 21.34
CA GLU A 272 -5.03 8.05 22.02
C GLU A 272 -5.85 7.17 21.06
N LEU A 273 -6.35 7.73 19.95
CA LEU A 273 -7.04 6.95 18.92
C LEU A 273 -6.16 5.80 18.39
N PHE A 274 -4.86 6.01 18.28
CA PHE A 274 -3.93 4.97 17.85
C PHE A 274 -3.90 3.81 18.84
N ILE A 275 -3.80 4.07 20.15
CA ILE A 275 -3.82 3.02 21.18
C ILE A 275 -5.11 2.24 21.11
N VAL A 276 -6.26 2.91 21.12
CA VAL A 276 -7.58 2.24 21.11
C VAL A 276 -7.70 1.33 19.89
N SER A 277 -7.14 1.74 18.75
CA SER A 277 -7.15 0.96 17.51
C SER A 277 -6.19 -0.23 17.56
N ALA A 278 -4.96 -0.02 18.05
CA ALA A 278 -3.90 -1.02 18.05
C ALA A 278 -4.01 -2.03 19.21
N TRP A 279 -4.65 -1.66 20.33
CA TRP A 279 -4.68 -2.45 21.54
C TRP A 279 -5.32 -3.83 21.34
N TRP A 280 -6.33 -3.93 20.47
CA TRP A 280 -6.99 -5.19 20.11
C TRP A 280 -6.06 -6.21 19.46
N LEU A 281 -4.91 -5.77 18.93
CA LEU A 281 -3.91 -6.64 18.31
C LEU A 281 -2.86 -7.13 19.31
N THR A 282 -2.81 -6.59 20.53
CA THR A 282 -1.81 -6.97 21.54
C THR A 282 -1.84 -8.46 21.92
N PRO A 283 -2.98 -9.16 22.01
CA PRO A 283 -2.97 -10.60 22.28
C PRO A 283 -2.37 -11.42 21.13
N LEU A 284 -2.50 -10.95 19.89
CA LEU A 284 -1.88 -11.57 18.72
C LEU A 284 -0.37 -11.32 18.71
N ALA A 285 0.05 -10.08 19.02
CA ALA A 285 1.45 -9.75 19.18
C ALA A 285 2.11 -10.64 20.24
N ASP A 286 1.48 -10.80 21.42
CA ASP A 286 2.00 -11.67 22.48
C ASP A 286 2.16 -13.13 22.05
N LYS A 287 1.30 -13.61 21.15
CA LYS A 287 1.33 -14.99 20.65
C LYS A 287 2.42 -15.23 19.59
N TYR A 288 2.68 -14.25 18.72
CA TYR A 288 3.49 -14.45 17.52
C TYR A 288 4.83 -13.70 17.53
N HIS A 289 5.02 -12.68 18.37
CA HIS A 289 6.20 -11.84 18.35
C HIS A 289 7.46 -12.59 18.84
N PRO A 290 8.55 -12.67 18.04
CA PRO A 290 9.73 -13.46 18.36
C PRO A 290 10.36 -13.13 19.72
N MET A 291 10.60 -11.84 20.01
CA MET A 291 11.23 -11.42 21.27
C MET A 291 10.32 -11.54 22.50
N ILE A 292 9.00 -11.58 22.33
CA ILE A 292 8.09 -11.85 23.46
C ILE A 292 8.13 -13.35 23.77
N LYS A 293 8.16 -14.19 22.73
CA LYS A 293 8.29 -15.65 22.89
C LYS A 293 9.62 -16.08 23.50
N SER A 294 10.73 -15.39 23.19
CA SER A 294 12.04 -15.67 23.78
C SER A 294 12.21 -15.10 25.19
N GLY A 295 11.25 -14.30 25.69
CA GLY A 295 11.34 -13.65 27.00
C GLY A 295 12.20 -12.39 27.04
N GLU A 296 12.68 -11.92 25.89
CA GLU A 296 13.47 -10.68 25.77
C GLU A 296 12.63 -9.40 25.92
N LEU A 297 11.33 -9.49 25.63
CA LEU A 297 10.33 -8.45 25.84
C LEU A 297 9.19 -8.94 26.74
N PRO A 298 8.61 -8.07 27.59
CA PRO A 298 7.42 -8.42 28.35
C PRO A 298 6.21 -8.58 27.41
N ARG A 299 5.19 -9.30 27.89
CA ARG A 299 3.87 -9.35 27.22
C ARG A 299 3.27 -7.95 27.12
N LEU A 300 2.63 -7.61 26.02
CA LEU A 300 1.96 -6.33 25.78
C LEU A 300 0.57 -6.26 26.40
N ALA A 301 -0.17 -7.38 26.43
CA ALA A 301 -1.53 -7.43 26.95
C ALA A 301 -1.54 -7.45 28.50
N ASN A 302 -0.95 -6.44 29.13
CA ASN A 302 -0.90 -6.26 30.57
C ASN A 302 -1.15 -4.79 30.97
N ARG A 303 -1.50 -4.56 32.24
CA ARG A 303 -1.87 -3.22 32.75
C ARG A 303 -0.73 -2.21 32.69
N THR A 304 0.48 -2.61 33.06
CA THR A 304 1.66 -1.73 33.03
C THR A 304 1.94 -1.25 31.61
N ALA A 305 2.00 -2.16 30.63
CA ALA A 305 2.21 -1.81 29.23
C ALA A 305 1.08 -0.93 28.66
N PHE A 306 -0.16 -1.14 29.12
CA PHE A 306 -1.30 -0.28 28.75
C PHE A 306 -1.09 1.16 29.20
N PHE A 307 -0.80 1.37 30.48
CA PHE A 307 -0.61 2.72 31.03
C PHE A 307 0.66 3.40 30.49
N GLN A 308 1.75 2.66 30.29
CA GLN A 308 2.94 3.17 29.61
C GLN A 308 2.56 3.70 28.21
N ASN A 309 1.82 2.92 27.42
CA ASN A 309 1.38 3.37 26.10
C ASN A 309 0.53 4.64 26.17
N ILE A 310 -0.47 4.71 27.06
CA ILE A 310 -1.30 5.93 27.25
C ILE A 310 -0.42 7.15 27.46
N VAL A 311 0.52 7.08 28.41
CA VAL A 311 1.40 8.22 28.71
C VAL A 311 2.23 8.61 27.48
N ARG A 312 2.85 7.63 26.80
CA ARG A 312 3.71 7.91 25.65
C ARG A 312 2.93 8.52 24.48
N HIS A 313 1.74 8.01 24.17
CA HIS A 313 0.92 8.54 23.06
C HIS A 313 0.27 9.88 23.41
N LEU A 314 -0.06 10.11 24.68
CA LEU A 314 -0.48 11.43 25.14
C LEU A 314 0.65 12.46 24.93
N VAL A 315 1.89 12.11 25.31
CA VAL A 315 3.06 12.97 25.07
C VAL A 315 3.24 13.25 23.57
N PHE A 316 3.22 12.20 22.74
CA PHE A 316 3.29 12.36 21.27
C PHE A 316 2.19 13.28 20.75
N GLY A 317 0.94 13.00 21.12
CA GLY A 317 -0.23 13.73 20.67
C GLY A 317 -0.17 15.21 21.08
N LEU A 318 0.15 15.50 22.34
CA LEU A 318 0.30 16.87 22.85
C LEU A 318 1.40 17.62 22.09
N THR A 319 2.59 17.02 21.94
CA THR A 319 3.70 17.63 21.21
C THR A 319 3.32 17.91 19.75
N LEU A 320 2.71 16.93 19.07
CA LEU A 320 2.27 17.07 17.68
C LEU A 320 1.23 18.20 17.52
N GLY A 321 0.23 18.22 18.40
CA GLY A 321 -0.82 19.23 18.42
C GLY A 321 -0.27 20.64 18.67
N LEU A 322 0.64 20.79 19.63
CA LEU A 322 1.25 22.08 19.97
C LEU A 322 2.18 22.61 18.86
N LEU A 323 2.95 21.73 18.21
CA LEU A 323 3.92 22.12 17.18
C LEU A 323 3.27 22.36 15.81
N TYR A 324 2.26 21.57 15.42
CA TYR A 324 1.60 21.73 14.12
C TYR A 324 0.46 22.77 14.20
N LYS A 325 0.82 24.05 14.07
CA LYS A 325 -0.11 25.18 13.94
C LYS A 325 -0.38 25.45 12.44
N GLU A 326 -1.66 25.57 12.07
CA GLU A 326 -2.10 25.81 10.68
C GLU A 326 -1.76 27.21 10.18
#